data_AF-A0A1V3IMK0-F1
#
_entry.id   AF-A0A1V3IMK0-F1
#
_cell.length_a   1.000
_cell.length_b   1.000
_cell.length_c   1.000
_cell.angle_alpha   90.00
_cell.angle_beta   90.00
_cell.angle_gamma   90.00
#
_symmetry.space_group_name_H-M   'P 1'
#
loop_
_entity.id
_entity.type
_entity.pdbx_description
1 polymer ?
#
loop_
_entity_poly.entity_id
_entity_poly.type
_entity_poly.pdbx_seq_one_letter_code
_entity_poly.pdbx_strand_id
1 'polypeptide(L)'
;MEFKPHLFKSWFTLEEVQRLLKNNYHFDYSYKEIIKILSNYPHIIEILFYAEYHGETNQLILGKKEQPFGKLKIKKNPIFPAEDLIKIYDKLCENQETVYQSEHSELIVKSRENCPYIDRFKGFFFVPEFSFDKFIFNFSDDDTLILPETGFYDPYDFFKFKRKDRFFPLKFRPDFLFMEFNAPFGQGVLELADLYLHADDFSYIANLFEYENEQRAANKTKENEEQAEQSDTLQPPKTEENLQTHKKQTKNSKSSKILKLKGANSGKKFYLESILQSCETTAKAHPNEGVYAIIEAVLTAFSEKYNLSRTDNRDFYNIESYAQKLRKRGLNFPDNRGIKGGKITAVIELAK
;
A
#
# COMPACT_ATOMS: atom_id res chain seq x y z
N MET A 1 17.58 -16.78 24.62
CA MET A 1 16.77 -16.33 23.47
C MET A 1 16.18 -17.57 22.83
N GLU A 2 14.87 -17.79 22.98
CA GLU A 2 14.18 -18.84 22.24
C GLU A 2 14.02 -18.39 20.78
N PHE A 3 14.41 -19.26 19.86
CA PHE A 3 14.23 -19.07 18.44
C PHE A 3 12.73 -19.10 18.11
N LYS A 4 12.21 -18.01 17.55
CA LYS A 4 10.82 -17.90 17.10
C LYS A 4 10.80 -18.09 15.57
N PRO A 5 10.63 -19.33 15.04
CA PRO A 5 10.79 -19.64 13.62
C PRO A 5 9.85 -18.86 12.69
N HIS A 6 8.71 -18.39 13.20
CA HIS A 6 7.74 -17.57 12.47
C HIS A 6 8.23 -16.15 12.12
N LEU A 7 9.39 -15.72 12.64
CA LEU A 7 9.98 -14.42 12.35
C LEU A 7 10.76 -14.35 11.03
N PHE A 8 10.88 -15.44 10.25
CA PHE A 8 11.63 -15.44 8.98
C PHE A 8 10.80 -15.91 7.77
N LYS A 9 9.50 -16.09 7.96
CA LYS A 9 8.54 -16.41 6.90
C LYS A 9 8.07 -15.10 6.26
N SER A 10 7.83 -15.08 4.95
CA SER A 10 7.33 -13.89 4.24
C SER A 10 5.84 -13.93 3.92
N TRP A 11 5.19 -15.07 4.12
CA TRP A 11 3.78 -15.30 3.81
C TRP A 11 3.01 -15.63 5.08
N PHE A 12 1.90 -14.97 5.33
CA PHE A 12 1.09 -15.21 6.53
C PHE A 12 -0.38 -15.30 6.19
N THR A 13 -1.11 -16.17 6.88
CA THR A 13 -2.57 -16.09 6.92
C THR A 13 -3.00 -15.09 7.99
N LEU A 14 -4.23 -14.58 7.89
CA LEU A 14 -4.78 -13.73 8.97
C LEU A 14 -4.86 -14.46 10.32
N GLU A 15 -5.20 -15.75 10.31
CA GLU A 15 -5.22 -16.58 11.52
C GLU A 15 -3.83 -16.64 12.17
N GLU A 16 -2.78 -16.86 11.37
CA GLU A 16 -1.40 -16.87 11.86
C GLU A 16 -1.04 -15.53 12.49
N VAL A 17 -1.33 -14.41 11.80
CA VAL A 17 -1.04 -13.07 12.29
C VAL A 17 -1.78 -12.78 13.58
N GLN A 18 -3.09 -13.02 13.63
CA GLN A 18 -3.91 -12.80 14.82
C GLN A 18 -3.35 -13.57 16.03
N ARG A 19 -3.06 -14.87 15.85
CA ARG A 19 -2.48 -15.71 16.91
C ARG A 19 -1.12 -15.18 17.38
N LEU A 20 -0.27 -14.74 16.45
CA LEU A 20 1.05 -14.22 16.79
C LEU A 20 0.99 -12.87 17.52
N LEU A 21 0.09 -11.97 17.12
CA LEU A 21 -0.17 -10.70 17.80
C LEU A 21 -0.69 -10.95 19.22
N LYS A 22 -1.68 -11.84 19.37
CA LYS A 22 -2.28 -12.18 20.66
C LYS A 22 -1.27 -12.82 21.62
N ASN A 23 -0.51 -13.80 21.15
CA ASN A 23 0.37 -14.59 22.02
C ASN A 23 1.69 -13.90 22.34
N ASN A 24 2.24 -13.09 21.44
CA ASN A 24 3.56 -12.47 21.64
C ASN A 24 3.48 -11.00 22.08
N TYR A 25 2.41 -10.28 21.73
CA TYR A 25 2.27 -8.85 21.96
C TYR A 25 1.02 -8.50 22.79
N HIS A 26 0.21 -9.50 23.17
CA HIS A 26 -1.04 -9.31 23.91
C HIS A 26 -2.05 -8.38 23.22
N PHE A 27 -1.96 -8.31 21.90
CA PHE A 27 -2.89 -7.55 21.07
C PHE A 27 -4.04 -8.46 20.61
N ASP A 28 -5.26 -8.16 21.06
CA ASP A 28 -6.47 -8.92 20.70
C ASP A 28 -7.27 -8.12 19.66
N TYR A 29 -7.06 -8.45 18.38
CA TYR A 29 -7.74 -7.82 17.25
C TYR A 29 -8.55 -8.84 16.46
N SER A 30 -9.68 -8.44 15.91
CA SER A 30 -10.39 -9.22 14.89
C SER A 30 -9.66 -9.19 13.54
N TYR A 31 -10.01 -10.09 12.62
CA TYR A 31 -9.45 -10.08 11.26
C TYR A 31 -9.73 -8.76 10.53
N LYS A 32 -10.94 -8.22 10.70
CA LYS A 32 -11.31 -6.92 10.13
C LYS A 32 -10.46 -5.79 10.68
N GLU A 33 -10.19 -5.78 11.98
CA GLU A 33 -9.33 -4.76 12.60
C GLU A 33 -7.88 -4.88 12.12
N ILE A 34 -7.37 -6.11 12.00
CA ILE A 34 -6.04 -6.38 11.44
C ILE A 34 -5.97 -5.80 10.02
N ILE A 35 -6.87 -6.19 9.12
CA ILE A 35 -6.87 -5.73 7.73
C ILE A 35 -7.03 -4.21 7.64
N LYS A 36 -7.90 -3.60 8.46
CA LYS A 36 -8.08 -2.15 8.51
C LYS A 36 -6.82 -1.40 8.92
N ILE A 37 -6.03 -1.97 9.82
CA ILE A 37 -4.74 -1.39 10.23
C ILE A 37 -3.73 -1.55 9.09
N LEU A 38 -3.59 -2.77 8.58
CA LEU A 38 -2.58 -3.10 7.57
C LEU A 38 -2.82 -2.37 6.25
N SER A 39 -4.07 -2.12 5.86
CA SER A 39 -4.41 -1.40 4.63
C SER A 39 -3.96 0.06 4.61
N ASN A 40 -3.60 0.65 5.77
CA ASN A 40 -2.99 1.98 5.81
C ASN A 40 -1.50 1.96 5.40
N TYR A 41 -0.91 0.76 5.26
CA TYR A 41 0.52 0.55 4.99
C TYR A 41 0.76 -0.36 3.77
N PRO A 42 0.18 -0.07 2.59
CA PRO A 42 0.26 -0.95 1.41
C PRO A 42 1.67 -1.07 0.82
N HIS A 43 2.59 -0.19 1.21
CA HIS A 43 4.00 -0.20 0.82
C HIS A 43 4.87 -1.10 1.71
N ILE A 44 4.32 -1.60 2.82
CA ILE A 44 5.02 -2.46 3.79
C ILE A 44 4.46 -3.88 3.74
N ILE A 45 3.15 -4.00 3.62
CA ILE A 45 2.45 -5.28 3.59
C ILE A 45 1.56 -5.34 2.37
N GLU A 46 1.73 -6.41 1.61
CA GLU A 46 0.90 -6.73 0.47
C GLU A 46 -0.25 -7.61 0.94
N ILE A 47 -1.49 -7.16 0.73
CA ILE A 47 -2.69 -7.92 1.06
C ILE A 47 -3.18 -8.60 -0.21
N LEU A 48 -3.25 -9.93 -0.17
CA LEU A 48 -3.42 -10.79 -1.33
C LEU A 48 -4.58 -11.76 -1.13
N PHE A 49 -5.17 -12.20 -2.23
CA PHE A 49 -6.11 -13.32 -2.23
C PHE A 49 -5.83 -14.25 -3.40
N TYR A 50 -6.06 -15.54 -3.18
CA TYR A 50 -5.92 -16.53 -4.24
C TYR A 50 -7.20 -16.58 -5.08
N ALA A 51 -7.06 -16.75 -6.39
CA ALA A 51 -8.18 -16.93 -7.29
C ALA A 51 -7.91 -18.01 -8.34
N GLU A 52 -8.96 -18.71 -8.74
CA GLU A 52 -8.97 -19.60 -9.89
C GLU A 52 -10.10 -19.20 -10.84
N TYR A 53 -9.85 -19.31 -12.14
CA TYR A 53 -10.86 -19.07 -13.15
C TYR A 53 -10.81 -20.15 -14.23
N HIS A 54 -11.99 -20.68 -14.54
CA HIS A 54 -12.22 -21.67 -15.59
C HIS A 54 -13.08 -21.05 -16.69
N GLY A 55 -12.47 -20.72 -17.82
CA GLY A 55 -13.13 -20.02 -18.93
C GLY A 55 -14.24 -20.85 -19.59
N GLU A 56 -14.07 -22.17 -19.69
CA GLU A 56 -15.07 -23.07 -20.30
C GLU A 56 -16.42 -23.05 -19.55
N THR A 57 -16.37 -23.02 -18.22
CA THR A 57 -17.55 -23.00 -17.35
C THR A 57 -17.92 -21.59 -16.88
N ASN A 58 -17.10 -20.58 -17.22
CA ASN A 58 -17.15 -19.24 -16.63
C ASN A 58 -17.19 -19.23 -15.10
N GLN A 59 -16.46 -20.15 -14.47
CA GLN A 59 -16.42 -20.27 -13.03
C GLN A 59 -15.24 -19.48 -12.46
N LEU A 60 -15.53 -18.49 -11.62
CA LEU A 60 -14.55 -17.79 -10.79
C LEU A 60 -14.62 -18.34 -9.37
N ILE A 61 -13.46 -18.64 -8.79
CA ILE A 61 -13.29 -19.07 -7.40
C ILE A 61 -12.35 -18.07 -6.73
N LEU A 62 -12.77 -17.52 -5.60
CA LEU A 62 -11.95 -16.62 -4.78
C LEU A 62 -11.73 -17.28 -3.42
N GLY A 63 -10.47 -17.47 -3.02
CA GLY A 63 -10.13 -18.28 -1.87
C GLY A 63 -10.66 -19.70 -2.04
N LYS A 64 -11.65 -20.08 -1.24
CA LYS A 64 -12.34 -21.38 -1.32
C LYS A 64 -13.78 -21.29 -1.86
N LYS A 65 -14.21 -20.10 -2.27
CA LYS A 65 -15.61 -19.81 -2.57
C LYS A 65 -15.84 -19.51 -4.05
N GLU A 66 -16.71 -20.30 -4.67
CA GLU A 66 -17.26 -20.02 -5.99
C GLU A 66 -18.04 -18.70 -5.98
N GLN A 67 -17.76 -17.85 -6.96
CA GLN A 67 -18.44 -16.58 -7.13
C GLN A 67 -19.50 -16.71 -8.22
N PRO A 68 -20.80 -16.64 -7.87
CA PRO A 68 -21.88 -16.65 -8.84
C PRO A 68 -21.68 -15.49 -9.82
N PHE A 69 -21.70 -15.78 -11.12
CA PHE A 69 -21.61 -14.79 -12.19
C PHE A 69 -20.30 -13.96 -12.21
N GLY A 70 -19.28 -14.38 -11.45
CA GLY A 70 -17.94 -13.82 -11.48
C GLY A 70 -17.17 -14.29 -12.70
N LYS A 71 -16.44 -13.40 -13.36
CA LYS A 71 -15.60 -13.75 -14.51
C LYS A 71 -14.35 -12.91 -14.59
N LEU A 72 -13.28 -13.50 -15.12
CA LEU A 72 -12.11 -12.76 -15.58
C LEU A 72 -12.24 -12.47 -17.07
N LYS A 73 -11.82 -11.28 -17.46
CA LYS A 73 -11.79 -10.81 -18.84
C LYS A 73 -10.47 -10.13 -19.14
N ILE A 74 -10.13 -10.06 -20.42
CA ILE A 74 -9.09 -9.19 -20.95
C ILE A 74 -9.78 -7.88 -21.35
N LYS A 75 -9.51 -6.77 -20.66
CA LYS A 75 -9.99 -5.43 -21.02
C LYS A 75 -8.85 -4.43 -21.11
N LYS A 76 -9.05 -3.37 -21.91
CA LYS A 76 -8.13 -2.24 -21.99
C LYS A 76 -8.18 -1.44 -20.69
N ASN A 77 -7.06 -1.36 -19.95
CA ASN A 77 -6.95 -0.48 -18.80
C ASN A 77 -6.79 0.99 -19.26
N PRO A 78 -7.66 1.91 -18.79
CA PRO A 78 -7.67 3.31 -19.23
C PRO A 78 -6.43 4.10 -18.81
N ILE A 79 -5.64 3.61 -17.86
CA ILE A 79 -4.44 4.28 -17.33
C ILE A 79 -3.24 4.15 -18.30
N PHE A 80 -3.26 3.15 -19.19
CA PHE A 80 -2.12 2.84 -20.05
C PHE A 80 -2.18 3.50 -21.44
N PRO A 81 -1.02 3.81 -22.06
CA PRO A 81 -0.96 4.24 -23.44
C PRO A 81 -1.61 3.20 -24.36
N ALA A 82 -2.51 3.66 -25.23
CA ALA A 82 -3.32 2.78 -26.07
C ALA A 82 -2.47 1.87 -26.98
N GLU A 83 -1.33 2.36 -27.46
CA GLU A 83 -0.51 1.69 -28.48
C GLU A 83 0.15 0.40 -27.99
N ASP A 84 0.59 0.36 -26.73
CA ASP A 84 1.26 -0.83 -26.19
C ASP A 84 0.26 -1.94 -25.86
N LEU A 85 -0.93 -1.56 -25.38
CA LEU A 85 -2.02 -2.51 -25.14
C LEU A 85 -2.54 -3.13 -26.44
N ILE A 86 -2.66 -2.35 -27.52
CA ILE A 86 -3.06 -2.87 -28.84
C ILE A 86 -2.06 -3.92 -29.32
N LYS A 87 -0.74 -3.65 -29.23
CA LYS A 87 0.30 -4.61 -29.63
C LYS A 87 0.28 -5.91 -28.82
N ILE A 88 -0.12 -5.87 -27.55
CA ILE A 88 -0.27 -7.06 -26.71
C ILE A 88 -1.51 -7.84 -27.15
N TYR A 89 -2.64 -7.14 -27.32
CA TYR A 89 -3.89 -7.75 -27.76
C TYR A 89 -3.73 -8.44 -29.12
N ASP A 90 -3.18 -7.74 -30.11
CA ASP A 90 -2.92 -8.28 -31.45
C ASP A 90 -2.04 -9.54 -31.39
N LYS A 91 -0.98 -9.52 -30.56
CA LYS A 91 -0.11 -10.68 -30.36
C LYS A 91 -0.85 -11.86 -29.73
N LEU A 92 -1.76 -11.61 -28.79
CA LEU A 92 -2.60 -12.67 -28.21
C LEU A 92 -3.56 -13.24 -29.26
N CYS A 93 -4.07 -12.42 -30.17
CA CYS A 93 -4.93 -12.87 -31.26
C CYS A 93 -4.21 -13.72 -32.30
N GLU A 94 -2.93 -13.43 -32.58
CA GLU A 94 -2.07 -14.17 -33.53
C GLU A 94 -1.79 -15.61 -33.08
N ASN A 95 -1.75 -15.87 -31.76
CA ASN A 95 -1.43 -17.18 -31.21
C ASN A 95 -2.72 -17.94 -30.87
N GLN A 96 -2.80 -19.23 -31.22
CA GLN A 96 -3.94 -20.07 -30.83
C GLN A 96 -4.04 -20.20 -29.30
N GLU A 97 -2.90 -20.36 -28.64
CA GLU A 97 -2.77 -20.46 -27.20
C GLU A 97 -1.50 -19.76 -26.73
N THR A 98 -1.57 -19.07 -25.61
CA THR A 98 -0.43 -18.48 -24.92
C THR A 98 -0.51 -18.84 -23.43
N VAL A 99 0.58 -19.41 -22.92
CA VAL A 99 0.70 -19.83 -21.52
C VAL A 99 1.72 -18.97 -20.80
N TYR A 100 1.33 -18.46 -19.63
CA TYR A 100 2.18 -17.71 -18.71
C TYR A 100 2.26 -18.47 -17.40
N GLN A 101 3.47 -18.76 -16.93
CA GLN A 101 3.71 -19.47 -15.68
C GLN A 101 4.74 -18.71 -14.84
N SER A 102 4.53 -18.76 -13.53
CA SER A 102 5.35 -18.15 -12.49
C SER A 102 5.29 -18.99 -11.22
N GLU A 103 5.91 -18.55 -10.13
CA GLU A 103 6.02 -19.33 -8.89
C GLU A 103 4.66 -19.70 -8.27
N HIS A 104 3.73 -18.75 -8.20
CA HIS A 104 2.40 -18.98 -7.63
C HIS A 104 1.25 -18.79 -8.62
N SER A 105 1.54 -18.41 -9.88
CA SER A 105 0.51 -18.06 -10.84
C SER A 105 0.69 -18.71 -12.21
N GLU A 106 -0.42 -19.13 -12.81
CA GLU A 106 -0.53 -19.61 -14.19
C GLU A 106 -1.73 -18.94 -14.87
N LEU A 107 -1.52 -18.51 -16.11
CA LEU A 107 -2.53 -17.91 -16.96
C LEU A 107 -2.45 -18.52 -18.37
N ILE A 108 -3.56 -19.04 -18.85
CA ILE A 108 -3.73 -19.59 -20.19
C ILE A 108 -4.71 -18.70 -20.95
N VAL A 109 -4.26 -18.13 -22.06
CA VAL A 109 -5.07 -17.31 -22.96
C VAL A 109 -5.18 -18.02 -24.30
N LYS A 110 -6.39 -18.16 -24.81
CA LYS A 110 -6.66 -18.72 -26.14
C LYS A 110 -7.24 -17.65 -27.05
N SER A 111 -7.02 -17.78 -28.35
CA SER A 111 -7.62 -16.92 -29.37
C SER A 111 -8.71 -17.68 -30.12
N ARG A 112 -9.91 -17.10 -30.19
CA ARG A 112 -11.00 -17.58 -31.03
C ARG A 112 -11.56 -16.43 -31.84
N GLU A 113 -11.65 -16.57 -33.16
CA GLU A 113 -12.20 -15.54 -34.05
C GLU A 113 -11.50 -14.18 -33.87
N ASN A 114 -10.17 -14.19 -33.69
CA ASN A 114 -9.35 -13.00 -33.39
C ASN A 114 -9.73 -12.26 -32.11
N CYS A 115 -10.39 -12.93 -31.17
CA CYS A 115 -10.68 -12.43 -29.83
C CYS A 115 -9.93 -13.30 -28.80
N PRO A 116 -9.00 -12.72 -28.01
CA PRO A 116 -8.33 -13.44 -26.95
C PRO A 116 -9.25 -13.53 -25.73
N TYR A 117 -9.31 -14.72 -25.12
CA TYR A 117 -10.05 -14.97 -23.89
C TYR A 117 -9.22 -15.78 -22.91
N ILE A 118 -9.53 -15.64 -21.62
CA ILE A 118 -8.86 -16.38 -20.56
C ILE A 118 -9.49 -17.76 -20.51
N ASP A 119 -8.70 -18.77 -20.83
CA ASP A 119 -9.09 -20.17 -20.74
C ASP A 119 -8.96 -20.66 -19.29
N ARG A 120 -7.85 -20.30 -18.64
CA ARG A 120 -7.58 -20.65 -17.25
C ARG A 120 -6.75 -19.57 -16.55
N PHE A 121 -7.07 -19.31 -15.29
CA PHE A 121 -6.18 -18.61 -14.37
C PHE A 121 -6.11 -19.35 -13.04
N LYS A 122 -4.94 -19.37 -12.42
CA LYS A 122 -4.74 -19.70 -11.01
C LYS A 122 -3.63 -18.80 -10.46
N GLY A 123 -3.80 -18.20 -9.30
CA GLY A 123 -2.75 -17.38 -8.69
C GLY A 123 -3.24 -16.33 -7.71
N PHE A 124 -2.32 -15.51 -7.22
CA PHE A 124 -2.62 -14.45 -6.26
C PHE A 124 -2.90 -13.11 -6.94
N PHE A 125 -3.92 -12.42 -6.45
CA PHE A 125 -4.20 -11.02 -6.77
C PHE A 125 -3.98 -10.13 -5.55
N PHE A 126 -3.54 -8.90 -5.78
CA PHE A 126 -3.63 -7.84 -4.78
C PHE A 126 -5.09 -7.51 -4.50
N VAL A 127 -5.42 -7.34 -3.22
CA VAL A 127 -6.68 -6.70 -2.84
C VAL A 127 -6.58 -5.23 -3.27
N PRO A 128 -7.51 -4.74 -4.10
CA PRO A 128 -7.43 -3.36 -4.57
C PRO A 128 -7.56 -2.35 -3.43
N GLU A 129 -6.78 -1.27 -3.47
CA GLU A 129 -6.78 -0.25 -2.40
C GLU A 129 -8.16 0.34 -2.12
N PHE A 130 -8.98 0.53 -3.16
CA PHE A 130 -10.32 1.09 -3.00
C PHE A 130 -11.27 0.15 -2.23
N SER A 131 -10.99 -1.15 -2.12
CA SER A 131 -11.74 -2.06 -1.21
C SER A 131 -11.56 -1.66 0.26
N PHE A 132 -10.52 -0.89 0.57
CA PHE A 132 -10.26 -0.34 1.90
C PHE A 132 -10.70 1.12 2.05
N ASP A 133 -11.32 1.73 1.04
CA ASP A 133 -11.98 3.02 1.20
C ASP A 133 -13.01 2.91 2.32
N LYS A 134 -13.04 3.90 3.23
CA LYS A 134 -13.93 3.91 4.39
C LYS A 134 -15.39 3.64 4.02
N PHE A 135 -15.85 4.12 2.87
CA PHE A 135 -17.22 3.88 2.41
C PHE A 135 -17.44 2.40 2.05
N ILE A 136 -16.55 1.81 1.25
CA ILE A 136 -16.65 0.42 0.77
C ILE A 136 -16.42 -0.57 1.91
N PHE A 137 -15.39 -0.32 2.73
CA PHE A 137 -15.03 -1.17 3.85
C PHE A 137 -16.13 -1.24 4.93
N ASN A 138 -16.99 -0.21 5.03
CA ASN A 138 -18.14 -0.22 5.95
C ASN A 138 -19.26 -1.18 5.53
N PHE A 139 -19.34 -1.56 4.24
CA PHE A 139 -20.30 -2.57 3.80
C PHE A 139 -19.81 -3.99 4.09
N SER A 140 -18.51 -4.16 4.31
CA SER A 140 -17.91 -5.44 4.71
C SER A 140 -18.31 -5.76 6.16
N ASP A 141 -18.58 -7.03 6.47
CA ASP A 141 -18.88 -7.47 7.84
C ASP A 141 -17.58 -7.88 8.57
N ASP A 142 -17.68 -8.63 9.66
CA ASP A 142 -16.50 -9.00 10.46
C ASP A 142 -15.71 -10.19 9.89
N ASP A 143 -16.30 -10.91 8.93
CA ASP A 143 -15.76 -12.14 8.37
C ASP A 143 -15.50 -12.05 6.86
N THR A 144 -16.09 -11.08 6.17
CA THR A 144 -16.04 -10.93 4.72
C THR A 144 -15.62 -9.53 4.29
N LEU A 145 -14.86 -9.47 3.20
CA LEU A 145 -14.49 -8.27 2.49
C LEU A 145 -15.28 -8.19 1.17
N ILE A 146 -15.88 -7.04 0.93
CA ILE A 146 -16.54 -6.74 -0.34
C ILE A 146 -15.50 -6.31 -1.36
N LEU A 147 -15.53 -7.01 -2.49
CA LEU A 147 -14.84 -6.65 -3.69
C LEU A 147 -15.77 -5.86 -4.61
N PRO A 148 -15.22 -4.88 -5.34
CA PRO A 148 -15.96 -4.04 -6.29
C PRO A 148 -16.63 -4.89 -7.37
N GLU A 149 -17.74 -4.41 -7.92
CA GLU A 149 -18.43 -5.05 -9.05
C GLU A 149 -17.52 -5.23 -10.27
N THR A 150 -16.71 -4.21 -10.50
CA THR A 150 -15.90 -4.05 -11.70
C THR A 150 -14.58 -3.42 -11.33
N GLY A 151 -13.48 -4.12 -11.59
CA GLY A 151 -12.15 -3.66 -11.25
C GLY A 151 -11.06 -4.33 -12.06
N PHE A 152 -9.93 -3.64 -12.20
CA PHE A 152 -8.68 -4.26 -12.59
C PHE A 152 -8.03 -4.83 -11.32
N TYR A 153 -7.57 -6.07 -11.42
CA TYR A 153 -6.93 -6.78 -10.32
C TYR A 153 -5.53 -7.17 -10.75
N ASP A 154 -4.56 -6.71 -9.99
CA ASP A 154 -3.16 -6.90 -10.28
C ASP A 154 -2.71 -8.26 -9.75
N PRO A 155 -2.25 -9.18 -10.61
CA PRO A 155 -1.76 -10.49 -10.18
C PRO A 155 -0.32 -10.39 -9.67
N TYR A 156 -0.06 -11.00 -8.53
CA TYR A 156 1.16 -10.85 -7.74
C TYR A 156 2.47 -11.17 -8.49
N ASP A 157 2.57 -12.36 -9.08
CA ASP A 157 3.85 -12.87 -9.60
C ASP A 157 4.28 -12.25 -10.94
N PHE A 158 3.32 -11.73 -11.70
CA PHE A 158 3.61 -11.19 -13.02
C PHE A 158 4.35 -9.83 -12.96
N PHE A 159 4.67 -9.34 -11.75
CA PHE A 159 5.52 -8.17 -11.49
C PHE A 159 6.99 -8.50 -11.14
N LYS A 160 7.36 -9.75 -10.85
CA LYS A 160 8.66 -10.12 -10.23
C LYS A 160 9.77 -10.64 -11.18
N PHE A 161 9.74 -10.36 -12.48
CA PHE A 161 10.78 -10.86 -13.40
C PHE A 161 12.07 -10.03 -13.44
N LYS A 162 13.21 -10.70 -13.22
CA LYS A 162 14.57 -10.12 -13.24
C LYS A 162 15.03 -9.79 -14.67
N ARG A 163 15.41 -8.52 -14.85
CA ARG A 163 15.96 -7.79 -16.01
C ARG A 163 17.23 -8.37 -16.70
N LYS A 164 17.36 -9.67 -17.02
CA LYS A 164 18.60 -10.15 -17.69
C LYS A 164 18.48 -10.72 -19.10
N ASP A 165 17.33 -11.21 -19.54
CA ASP A 165 17.19 -11.64 -20.93
C ASP A 165 16.43 -10.60 -21.75
N ARG A 166 17.17 -9.91 -22.61
CA ARG A 166 16.66 -8.95 -23.59
C ARG A 166 15.94 -9.67 -24.72
N PHE A 167 14.83 -10.32 -24.39
CA PHE A 167 13.70 -10.59 -25.28
C PHE A 167 12.37 -10.68 -24.49
N PHE A 168 12.24 -9.86 -23.44
CA PHE A 168 10.95 -9.29 -23.05
C PHE A 168 10.93 -7.81 -23.46
N PRO A 169 10.51 -7.47 -24.69
CA PRO A 169 10.35 -6.09 -25.10
C PRO A 169 8.99 -5.63 -24.58
N LEU A 170 8.90 -4.90 -23.46
CA LEU A 170 7.67 -4.19 -23.08
C LEU A 170 6.36 -5.03 -23.00
N LYS A 171 6.42 -6.36 -22.95
CA LYS A 171 5.24 -7.23 -23.13
C LYS A 171 4.96 -8.02 -21.86
N PHE A 172 3.77 -7.78 -21.29
CA PHE A 172 3.12 -8.51 -20.18
C PHE A 172 3.34 -7.93 -18.77
N ARG A 173 2.83 -6.73 -18.53
CA ARG A 173 2.10 -6.47 -17.28
C ARG A 173 0.65 -6.88 -17.55
N PRO A 174 0.02 -7.81 -16.82
CA PRO A 174 -1.39 -8.11 -16.99
C PRO A 174 -2.28 -7.02 -16.39
N ASP A 175 -2.11 -5.80 -16.87
CA ASP A 175 -3.01 -4.66 -16.67
C ASP A 175 -4.29 -4.84 -17.51
N PHE A 176 -4.71 -6.08 -17.77
CA PHE A 176 -5.88 -6.43 -18.56
C PHE A 176 -6.78 -7.45 -17.88
N LEU A 177 -6.35 -8.08 -16.77
CA LEU A 177 -7.21 -8.97 -15.99
C LEU A 177 -8.25 -8.11 -15.25
N PHE A 178 -9.41 -8.04 -15.87
CA PHE A 178 -10.57 -7.35 -15.36
C PHE A 178 -11.50 -8.38 -14.75
N MET A 179 -11.82 -8.20 -13.47
CA MET A 179 -12.81 -9.02 -12.79
C MET A 179 -14.15 -8.30 -12.82
N GLU A 180 -15.21 -9.05 -13.13
CA GLU A 180 -16.57 -8.56 -13.25
C GLU A 180 -17.52 -9.53 -12.54
N PHE A 181 -18.41 -9.00 -11.69
CA PHE A 181 -19.44 -9.75 -10.98
C PHE A 181 -20.82 -9.39 -11.51
N ASN A 182 -21.44 -10.27 -12.30
CA ASN A 182 -22.72 -9.99 -12.96
C ASN A 182 -23.93 -10.40 -12.09
N ALA A 183 -24.30 -9.62 -11.06
CA ALA A 183 -25.46 -9.93 -10.22
C ALA A 183 -26.28 -8.68 -9.84
N PRO A 184 -27.57 -8.78 -9.48
CA PRO A 184 -28.39 -7.64 -9.04
C PRO A 184 -27.88 -6.95 -7.76
N PHE A 185 -26.91 -7.56 -7.05
CA PHE A 185 -26.20 -6.99 -5.91
C PHE A 185 -24.71 -6.71 -6.17
N GLY A 186 -24.21 -6.99 -7.39
CA GLY A 186 -22.98 -6.43 -7.97
C GLY A 186 -21.67 -6.56 -7.19
N GLN A 187 -21.47 -7.53 -6.29
CA GLN A 187 -20.28 -7.53 -5.45
C GLN A 187 -19.66 -8.92 -5.35
N GLY A 188 -18.32 -8.97 -5.50
CA GLY A 188 -17.56 -10.14 -5.12
C GLY A 188 -17.43 -10.19 -3.61
N VAL A 189 -17.49 -11.39 -3.04
CA VAL A 189 -17.35 -11.58 -1.58
C VAL A 189 -16.17 -12.48 -1.31
N LEU A 190 -15.22 -11.97 -0.55
CA LEU A 190 -14.04 -12.69 -0.14
C LEU A 190 -14.07 -12.90 1.38
N GLU A 191 -13.87 -14.12 1.85
CA GLU A 191 -13.72 -14.36 3.27
C GLU A 191 -12.38 -13.79 3.74
N LEU A 192 -12.39 -13.00 4.82
CA LEU A 192 -11.17 -12.43 5.39
C LEU A 192 -10.17 -13.54 5.76
N ALA A 193 -10.67 -14.69 6.21
CA ALA A 193 -9.84 -15.86 6.53
C ALA A 193 -9.05 -16.41 5.32
N ASP A 194 -9.51 -16.14 4.09
CA ASP A 194 -8.85 -16.55 2.84
C ASP A 194 -7.84 -15.50 2.33
N LEU A 195 -7.62 -14.41 3.08
CA LEU A 195 -6.59 -13.43 2.79
C LEU A 195 -5.19 -13.91 3.20
N TYR A 196 -4.24 -13.55 2.36
CA TYR A 196 -2.81 -13.77 2.56
C TYR A 196 -2.11 -12.43 2.72
N LEU A 197 -1.14 -12.38 3.60
CA LEU A 197 -0.29 -11.23 3.85
C LEU A 197 1.11 -11.58 3.41
N HIS A 198 1.68 -10.81 2.50
CA HIS A 198 3.09 -10.90 2.16
C HIS A 198 3.85 -9.71 2.75
N ALA A 199 4.89 -10.01 3.52
CA ALA A 199 5.77 -9.06 4.19
C ALA A 199 7.18 -9.67 4.26
N ASP A 200 8.22 -8.86 4.47
CA ASP A 200 9.59 -9.41 4.61
C ASP A 200 9.68 -10.39 5.79
N ASP A 201 9.05 -10.03 6.91
CA ASP A 201 8.85 -10.91 8.06
C ASP A 201 7.72 -10.41 9.00
N PHE A 202 7.45 -11.17 10.05
CA PHE A 202 6.40 -10.84 11.03
C PHE A 202 6.71 -9.59 11.88
N SER A 203 7.98 -9.21 12.06
CA SER A 203 8.34 -8.02 12.85
C SER A 203 7.82 -6.73 12.21
N TYR A 204 7.80 -6.67 10.87
CA TYR A 204 7.16 -5.56 10.16
C TYR A 204 5.68 -5.42 10.49
N ILE A 205 4.96 -6.55 10.54
CA ILE A 205 3.56 -6.58 10.92
C ILE A 205 3.41 -6.08 12.37
N ALA A 206 4.15 -6.67 13.30
CA ALA A 206 4.06 -6.33 14.73
C ALA A 206 4.34 -4.84 15.01
N ASN A 207 5.39 -4.27 14.40
CA ASN A 207 5.77 -2.87 14.58
C ASN A 207 4.65 -1.90 14.18
N LEU A 208 3.84 -2.24 13.16
CA LEU A 208 2.70 -1.41 12.77
C LEU A 208 1.61 -1.39 13.85
N PHE A 209 1.36 -2.52 14.51
CA PHE A 209 0.37 -2.60 15.59
C PHE A 209 0.85 -1.90 16.86
N GLU A 210 2.13 -2.02 17.21
CA GLU A 210 2.72 -1.26 18.32
C GLU A 210 2.56 0.24 18.06
N TYR A 211 2.93 0.69 16.86
CA TYR A 211 2.78 2.08 16.45
C TYR A 211 1.33 2.59 16.50
N GLU A 212 0.36 1.84 15.97
CA GLU A 212 -1.06 2.21 16.04
C GLU A 212 -1.57 2.31 17.48
N ASN A 213 -1.11 1.42 18.37
CA ASN A 213 -1.48 1.47 19.78
C ASN A 213 -0.88 2.69 20.49
N GLU A 214 0.36 3.04 20.20
CA GLU A 214 0.98 4.28 20.70
C GLU A 214 0.22 5.52 20.23
N GLN A 215 -0.19 5.58 18.96
CA GLN A 215 -0.99 6.70 18.43
C GLN A 215 -2.36 6.80 19.11
N ARG A 216 -3.04 5.66 19.30
CA ARG A 216 -4.34 5.62 20.00
C ARG A 216 -4.21 6.07 21.46
N ALA A 217 -3.15 5.65 22.15
CA ALA A 217 -2.88 6.08 23.52
C ALA A 217 -2.63 7.60 23.58
N ALA A 218 -1.78 8.13 22.71
CA ALA A 218 -1.45 9.56 22.67
C ALA A 218 -2.65 10.45 22.34
N ASN A 219 -3.56 10.00 21.48
CA ASN A 219 -4.76 10.77 21.12
C ASN A 219 -5.80 10.76 22.26
N LYS A 220 -5.97 9.64 22.98
CA LYS A 220 -6.84 9.58 24.17
C LYS A 220 -6.36 10.51 25.28
N THR A 221 -5.04 10.61 25.47
CA THR A 221 -4.47 11.52 26.47
C THR A 221 -4.79 12.99 26.13
N LYS A 222 -4.71 13.37 24.86
CA LYS A 222 -5.05 14.73 24.40
C LYS A 222 -6.53 15.06 24.51
N GLU A 223 -7.41 14.12 24.15
CA GLU A 223 -8.86 14.31 24.30
C GLU A 223 -9.25 14.47 25.78
N ASN A 224 -8.61 13.72 26.68
CA ASN A 224 -8.83 13.84 28.12
C ASN A 224 -8.26 15.16 28.70
N GLU A 225 -7.12 15.63 28.21
CA GLU A 225 -6.54 16.93 28.58
C GLU A 225 -7.43 18.10 28.10
N GLU A 226 -7.94 18.05 26.87
CA GLU A 226 -8.85 19.07 26.32
C GLU A 226 -10.21 19.08 27.03
N GLN A 227 -10.73 17.92 27.47
CA GLN A 227 -11.95 17.84 28.29
C GLN A 227 -11.72 18.31 29.73
N ALA A 228 -10.54 18.09 30.31
CA ALA A 228 -10.18 18.62 31.62
C ALA A 228 -10.06 20.16 31.59
N GLU A 229 -9.44 20.73 30.56
CA GLU A 229 -9.36 22.19 30.36
C GLU A 229 -10.73 22.85 30.12
N GLN A 230 -11.67 22.16 29.47
CA GLN A 230 -13.07 22.61 29.36
C GLN A 230 -13.87 22.49 30.66
N SER A 231 -13.51 21.56 31.55
CA SER A 231 -14.18 21.41 32.85
C SER A 231 -13.76 22.49 33.87
N ASP A 232 -12.53 23.01 33.76
CA ASP A 232 -12.01 24.08 34.63
C ASP A 232 -12.48 25.51 34.22
N THR A 233 -13.22 25.66 33.12
CA THR A 233 -13.70 26.97 32.62
C THR A 233 -15.22 27.19 32.68
N LEU A 234 -15.99 26.27 33.29
CA LEU A 234 -17.44 26.48 33.46
C LEU A 234 -17.78 27.22 34.75
N GLN A 235 -17.82 28.57 34.67
CA GLN A 235 -18.64 29.37 35.59
C GLN A 235 -20.14 29.06 35.39
N PRO A 236 -20.96 29.13 36.45
CA PRO A 236 -22.37 28.75 36.37
C PRO A 236 -23.19 29.72 35.48
N PRO A 237 -24.21 29.23 34.76
CA PRO A 237 -24.97 30.02 33.81
C PRO A 237 -25.92 30.99 34.52
N LYS A 238 -25.93 32.26 34.07
CA LYS A 238 -27.04 33.19 34.34
C LYS A 238 -28.10 33.04 33.25
N THR A 239 -29.34 33.06 33.71
CA THR A 239 -30.61 32.76 33.03
C THR A 239 -31.06 33.83 32.02
N GLU A 240 -31.86 33.37 31.04
CA GLU A 240 -32.90 34.07 30.24
C GLU A 240 -32.44 35.16 29.24
N GLU A 241 -32.90 35.22 27.97
CA GLU A 241 -34.28 35.17 27.48
C GLU A 241 -34.37 34.90 25.95
N ASN A 242 -35.55 34.47 25.49
CA ASN A 242 -35.97 34.14 24.12
C ASN A 242 -35.70 35.22 23.05
N LEU A 243 -35.49 34.79 21.79
CA LEU A 243 -36.30 35.26 20.63
C LEU A 243 -36.07 34.42 19.37
N GLN A 244 -37.18 33.92 18.82
CA GLN A 244 -37.28 33.14 17.59
C GLN A 244 -37.18 34.02 16.32
N THR A 245 -36.53 33.44 15.31
CA THR A 245 -36.84 33.48 13.85
C THR A 245 -36.95 34.82 13.11
N HIS A 246 -36.08 35.05 12.12
CA HIS A 246 -36.38 34.72 10.71
C HIS A 246 -35.19 34.96 9.74
N LYS A 247 -35.20 34.14 8.70
CA LYS A 247 -34.28 34.01 7.57
C LYS A 247 -33.84 35.34 6.92
N LYS A 248 -32.53 35.47 6.67
CA LYS A 248 -31.98 36.06 5.45
C LYS A 248 -30.86 35.17 4.92
N GLN A 249 -31.17 34.45 3.83
CA GLN A 249 -30.17 33.92 2.92
C GLN A 249 -29.53 35.11 2.19
N THR A 250 -28.27 35.39 2.48
CA THR A 250 -27.38 36.01 1.49
C THR A 250 -25.96 35.52 1.70
N LYS A 251 -25.42 35.02 0.58
CA LYS A 251 -24.07 34.55 0.32
C LYS A 251 -22.99 35.29 1.13
N ASN A 252 -22.35 34.57 2.04
CA ASN A 252 -20.94 34.80 2.36
C ASN A 252 -20.19 33.50 2.04
N SER A 253 -19.69 33.44 0.81
CA SER A 253 -18.60 32.56 0.40
C SER A 253 -17.36 32.89 1.22
N LYS A 254 -17.31 32.40 2.47
CA LYS A 254 -16.03 32.06 3.06
C LYS A 254 -15.68 30.72 2.46
N SER A 255 -14.81 30.79 1.45
CA SER A 255 -14.02 29.64 1.01
C SER A 255 -13.71 28.80 2.24
N SER A 256 -14.22 27.57 2.28
CA SER A 256 -13.64 26.57 3.15
C SER A 256 -12.14 26.64 2.85
N LYS A 257 -11.39 27.19 3.80
CA LYS A 257 -9.96 26.90 3.87
C LYS A 257 -9.96 25.39 3.81
N ILE A 258 -9.51 24.84 2.68
CA ILE A 258 -9.01 23.49 2.61
C ILE A 258 -8.12 23.41 3.84
N LEU A 259 -8.61 22.71 4.87
CA LEU A 259 -7.82 22.36 6.02
C LEU A 259 -6.74 21.49 5.42
N LYS A 260 -5.60 22.12 5.08
CA LYS A 260 -4.36 21.42 4.84
C LYS A 260 -4.19 20.56 6.07
N LEU A 261 -4.30 19.24 5.87
CA LEU A 261 -3.93 18.22 6.83
C LEU A 261 -2.61 18.65 7.49
N LYS A 262 -2.71 19.13 8.72
CA LYS A 262 -1.59 19.27 9.65
C LYS A 262 -1.84 18.25 10.75
N GLY A 263 -1.32 17.06 10.52
CA GLY A 263 -1.25 15.96 11.48
C GLY A 263 -0.22 14.96 10.94
N ALA A 264 0.80 14.66 11.74
CA ALA A 264 1.87 13.71 11.44
C ALA A 264 1.24 12.32 11.21
N ASN A 265 1.48 11.59 10.12
CA ASN A 265 2.75 11.10 9.63
C ASN A 265 2.70 10.94 8.10
N SER A 266 3.50 11.76 7.41
CA SER A 266 3.81 11.53 5.99
C SER A 266 4.88 10.44 5.91
N GLY A 267 4.99 9.69 4.80
CA GLY A 267 6.07 8.70 4.59
C GLY A 267 7.47 9.23 4.92
N LYS A 268 7.63 10.57 4.84
CA LYS A 268 8.80 11.32 5.32
C LYS A 268 9.22 11.03 6.75
N LYS A 269 8.28 10.88 7.68
CA LYS A 269 8.58 10.63 9.11
C LYS A 269 8.98 9.18 9.35
N PHE A 270 8.33 8.24 8.68
CA PHE A 270 8.62 6.80 8.80
C PHE A 270 10.05 6.48 8.39
N TYR A 271 10.49 6.94 7.22
CA TYR A 271 11.86 6.70 6.75
C TYR A 271 12.89 7.69 7.29
N LEU A 272 12.50 8.66 8.12
CA LEU A 272 13.39 9.74 8.53
C LEU A 272 14.66 9.19 9.19
N GLU A 273 14.51 8.31 10.16
CA GLU A 273 15.62 7.75 10.93
C GLU A 273 16.50 6.85 10.06
N SER A 274 15.89 5.97 9.28
CA SER A 274 16.58 5.10 8.32
C SER A 274 17.37 5.89 7.27
N ILE A 275 16.81 6.97 6.74
CA ILE A 275 17.49 7.85 5.78
C ILE A 275 18.65 8.58 6.45
N LEU A 276 18.46 9.11 7.66
CA LEU A 276 19.54 9.79 8.38
C LEU A 276 20.68 8.81 8.69
N GLN A 277 20.37 7.64 9.25
CA GLN A 277 21.34 6.59 9.53
C GLN A 277 22.08 6.14 8.26
N SER A 278 21.36 5.91 7.17
CA SER A 278 21.94 5.58 5.87
C SER A 278 22.86 6.69 5.33
N CYS A 279 22.51 7.96 5.54
CA CYS A 279 23.41 9.09 5.23
C CYS A 279 24.68 9.05 6.09
N GLU A 280 24.59 8.72 7.37
CA GLU A 280 25.74 8.62 8.27
C GLU A 280 26.69 7.50 7.83
N THR A 281 26.15 6.31 7.55
CA THR A 281 26.92 5.15 7.11
C THR A 281 27.51 5.39 5.72
N THR A 282 26.76 5.98 4.80
CA THR A 282 27.26 6.35 3.46
C THR A 282 28.36 7.42 3.55
N ALA A 283 28.22 8.41 4.44
CA ALA A 283 29.27 9.42 4.66
C ALA A 283 30.57 8.83 5.20
N LYS A 284 30.48 7.82 6.09
CA LYS A 284 31.66 7.08 6.57
C LYS A 284 32.37 6.31 5.44
N ALA A 285 31.60 5.74 4.52
CA ALA A 285 32.15 5.04 3.35
C ALA A 285 32.74 5.99 2.30
N HIS A 286 32.26 7.24 2.25
CA HIS A 286 32.64 8.27 1.27
C HIS A 286 33.04 9.59 1.97
N PRO A 287 34.15 9.63 2.74
CA PRO A 287 34.46 10.74 3.65
C PRO A 287 34.80 12.07 2.96
N ASN A 288 35.09 12.03 1.65
CA ASN A 288 35.47 13.20 0.86
C ASN A 288 34.27 13.87 0.16
N GLU A 289 33.08 13.29 0.25
CA GLU A 289 31.90 13.76 -0.46
C GLU A 289 31.07 14.77 0.34
N GLY A 290 30.47 15.72 -0.38
CA GLY A 290 29.64 16.76 0.22
C GLY A 290 28.30 16.24 0.72
N VAL A 291 27.74 16.88 1.75
CA VAL A 291 26.48 16.46 2.41
C VAL A 291 25.31 16.28 1.43
N TYR A 292 25.17 17.18 0.44
CA TYR A 292 24.08 17.13 -0.53
C TYR A 292 24.22 15.94 -1.49
N ALA A 293 25.44 15.58 -1.89
CA ALA A 293 25.68 14.43 -2.77
C ALA A 293 25.39 13.11 -2.07
N ILE A 294 25.76 13.00 -0.78
CA ILE A 294 25.42 11.84 0.06
C ILE A 294 23.91 11.69 0.19
N ILE A 295 23.20 12.77 0.56
CA ILE A 295 21.74 12.71 0.72
C ILE A 295 21.07 12.34 -0.61
N GLU A 296 21.50 12.92 -1.73
CA GLU A 296 20.94 12.63 -3.05
C GLU A 296 21.09 11.15 -3.44
N ALA A 297 22.26 10.57 -3.19
CA ALA A 297 22.53 9.15 -3.43
C ALA A 297 21.66 8.25 -2.55
N VAL A 298 21.52 8.59 -1.27
CA VAL A 298 20.67 7.83 -0.33
C VAL A 298 19.20 7.93 -0.70
N LEU A 299 18.68 9.13 -0.99
CA LEU A 299 17.28 9.30 -1.40
C LEU A 299 16.97 8.58 -2.71
N THR A 300 17.91 8.56 -3.66
CA THR A 300 17.77 7.79 -4.90
C THR A 300 17.69 6.30 -4.61
N ALA A 301 18.60 5.77 -3.80
CA ALA A 301 18.60 4.36 -3.43
C ALA A 301 17.37 3.95 -2.60
N PHE A 302 16.86 4.81 -1.71
CA PHE A 302 15.58 4.59 -1.02
C PHE A 302 14.39 4.60 -1.98
N SER A 303 14.37 5.55 -2.92
CA SER A 303 13.32 5.62 -3.94
C SER A 303 13.29 4.37 -4.81
N GLU A 304 14.45 3.90 -5.26
CA GLU A 304 14.56 2.67 -6.05
C GLU A 304 14.25 1.41 -5.26
N LYS A 305 14.70 1.31 -4.00
CA LYS A 305 14.54 0.11 -3.17
C LYS A 305 13.13 -0.05 -2.61
N TYR A 306 12.49 1.06 -2.25
CA TYR A 306 11.18 1.07 -1.56
C TYR A 306 10.06 1.70 -2.42
N ASN A 307 10.31 1.90 -3.72
CA ASN A 307 9.35 2.45 -4.68
C ASN A 307 8.72 3.79 -4.24
N LEU A 308 9.50 4.67 -3.62
CA LEU A 308 9.04 5.94 -3.07
C LEU A 308 9.13 7.07 -4.10
N SER A 309 8.18 8.01 -4.09
CA SER A 309 8.16 9.13 -5.04
C SER A 309 9.08 10.27 -4.61
N ARG A 310 10.01 10.67 -5.51
CA ARG A 310 10.87 11.85 -5.30
C ARG A 310 10.22 13.16 -5.74
N THR A 311 9.22 13.10 -6.61
CA THR A 311 8.55 14.28 -7.20
C THR A 311 7.48 14.84 -6.27
N ASP A 312 6.84 13.98 -5.49
CA ASP A 312 5.87 14.41 -4.51
C ASP A 312 6.57 14.62 -3.17
N ASN A 313 6.45 15.84 -2.63
CA ASN A 313 6.82 16.19 -1.26
C ASN A 313 5.90 15.48 -0.23
N ARG A 314 5.59 14.20 -0.43
CA ARG A 314 4.85 13.32 0.47
C ARG A 314 5.76 12.26 1.10
N ASP A 315 6.78 11.79 0.38
CA ASP A 315 7.58 10.64 0.83
C ASP A 315 8.96 11.04 1.37
N PHE A 316 9.53 12.14 0.88
CA PHE A 316 10.82 12.65 1.36
C PHE A 316 10.76 14.10 1.85
N TYR A 317 11.59 14.45 2.84
CA TYR A 317 11.89 15.86 3.11
C TYR A 317 12.76 16.43 1.98
N ASN A 318 12.82 17.77 1.88
CA ASN A 318 13.80 18.38 0.99
C ASN A 318 15.23 18.10 1.50
N ILE A 319 16.19 18.10 0.58
CA ILE A 319 17.60 17.78 0.86
C ILE A 319 18.15 18.69 1.97
N GLU A 320 17.79 19.98 1.95
CA GLU A 320 18.19 20.95 2.97
C GLU A 320 17.74 20.56 4.39
N SER A 321 16.53 20.02 4.54
CA SER A 321 16.03 19.56 5.85
C SER A 321 16.83 18.37 6.37
N TYR A 322 17.23 17.44 5.51
CA TYR A 322 18.11 16.33 5.91
C TYR A 322 19.50 16.84 6.28
N ALA A 323 20.09 17.76 5.50
CA ALA A 323 21.39 18.36 5.81
C ALA A 323 21.40 19.04 7.18
N GLN A 324 20.35 19.81 7.50
CA GLN A 324 20.21 20.44 8.83
C GLN A 324 20.11 19.42 9.97
N LYS A 325 19.37 18.33 9.77
CA LYS A 325 19.23 17.26 10.78
C LYS A 325 20.53 16.50 10.99
N LEU A 326 21.28 16.19 9.94
CA LEU A 326 22.60 15.55 10.03
C LEU A 326 23.61 16.45 10.76
N ARG A 327 23.59 17.77 10.50
CA ARG A 327 24.41 18.74 11.26
C ARG A 327 24.05 18.76 12.75
N LYS A 328 22.76 18.69 13.09
CA LYS A 328 22.30 18.60 14.49
C LYS A 328 22.78 17.33 15.20
N ARG A 329 23.05 16.25 14.45
CA ARG A 329 23.64 15.01 14.96
C ARG A 329 25.16 15.05 15.07
N GLY A 330 25.79 16.17 14.74
CA GLY A 330 27.24 16.36 14.85
C GLY A 330 28.05 15.76 13.71
N LEU A 331 27.44 15.42 12.57
CA LEU A 331 28.21 15.01 11.39
C LEU A 331 28.83 16.21 10.70
N ASN A 332 30.15 16.14 10.51
CA ASN A 332 30.93 17.10 9.75
C ASN A 332 31.14 16.57 8.34
N PHE A 333 30.77 17.38 7.34
CA PHE A 333 30.99 17.08 5.93
C PHE A 333 32.00 18.09 5.36
N PRO A 334 32.86 17.68 4.41
CA PRO A 334 33.72 18.61 3.71
C PRO A 334 32.88 19.65 2.95
N ASP A 335 33.39 20.89 2.88
CA ASP A 335 32.72 22.03 2.23
C ASP A 335 32.86 21.95 0.69
N ASN A 336 32.39 20.83 0.13
CA ASN A 336 32.39 20.54 -1.30
C ASN A 336 30.98 20.81 -1.85
N ARG A 337 30.78 22.00 -2.42
CA ARG A 337 29.50 22.44 -3.00
C ARG A 337 29.23 21.92 -4.41
N GLY A 338 30.08 21.04 -4.95
CA GLY A 338 30.02 20.56 -6.32
C GLY A 338 29.99 19.04 -6.43
N ILE A 339 29.28 18.54 -7.44
CA ILE A 339 29.28 17.15 -7.88
C ILE A 339 30.70 16.82 -8.38
N LYS A 340 31.55 16.26 -7.52
CA LYS A 340 32.65 15.44 -8.03
C LYS A 340 31.98 14.21 -8.65
N GLY A 341 32.20 13.97 -9.93
CA GLY A 341 31.52 12.93 -10.73
C GLY A 341 31.82 11.47 -10.32
N GLY A 342 32.18 11.21 -9.06
CA GLY A 342 32.30 9.88 -8.50
C GLY A 342 30.92 9.28 -8.25
N LYS A 343 30.74 8.00 -8.61
CA LYS A 343 29.49 7.29 -8.35
C LYS A 343 29.42 6.90 -6.87
N ILE A 344 28.64 7.67 -6.09
CA ILE A 344 28.37 7.33 -4.68
C ILE A 344 27.42 6.13 -4.65
N THR A 345 27.89 5.01 -4.10
CA THR A 345 27.03 3.87 -3.80
C THR A 345 26.50 4.03 -2.39
N ALA A 346 25.20 4.28 -2.26
CA ALA A 346 24.56 4.48 -0.96
C ALA A 346 24.46 3.16 -0.18
N VAL A 347 24.72 3.24 1.13
CA VAL A 347 24.48 2.14 2.07
C VAL A 347 23.11 2.37 2.69
N ILE A 348 22.20 1.41 2.52
CA ILE A 348 20.80 1.52 2.95
C ILE A 348 20.56 0.66 4.18
N GLU A 349 20.36 1.33 5.31
CA GLU A 349 20.08 0.76 6.62
C GLU A 349 18.69 1.20 7.08
N LEU A 350 17.88 0.24 7.53
CA LEU A 350 16.67 0.56 8.28
C LEU A 350 17.06 0.75 9.75
N ALA A 351 16.69 1.89 10.32
CA ALA A 351 16.84 2.10 11.75
C ALA A 351 15.95 1.08 12.48
N LYS A 352 16.53 0.40 13.48
CA LYS A 352 15.86 -0.61 14.30
C LYS A 352 14.91 0.00 15.29
#